data_AF-A0A928ZQ14-F1
#
_entry.id   AF-A0A928ZQ14-F1
#
_cell.length_a   1.000
_cell.length_b   1.000
_cell.length_c   1.000
_cell.angle_alpha   90.00
_cell.angle_beta   90.00
_cell.angle_gamma   90.00
#
_symmetry.space_group_name_H-M   'P 1'
#
loop_
_entity.id
_entity.type
_entity.pdbx_description
1 polymer ?
#
loop_
_entity_poly.entity_id
_entity_poly.type
_entity_poly.pdbx_seq_one_letter_code
_entity_poly.pdbx_strand_id
1 'polypeptide(L)'
;MTPLSFSATTNNADDSTRLIESDRTLATLQLDLDEAPPASGVTVSISSAGLSEFDLSQLQTVGAAITPTTALSNQLDTYLSSRVTETVPGISVAITSPFGDLSKVSGTANLENNTPVEKGDRFEVGSITKTFTATTLLKLVEAGILTLEDTLTDWLPANVTDSLPNASEITLRQLLNHTSGVAEYDSILIEQGQQNPLVFLRDWQPEEIVALIGEADPFFAPGEGWQYSNTNFILAGMVVEAATGNDLAAEVRSQIIDPLELDNTFFGAAEDIPEG
;
A
#
# COMPACT_ATOMS: atom_id res chain seq x y z
N MET A 1 -35.50 25.34 -16.44
CA MET A 1 -34.18 25.99 -16.59
C MET A 1 -33.35 25.06 -17.48
N THR A 2 -32.76 25.61 -18.53
CA THR A 2 -31.90 24.87 -19.46
C THR A 2 -30.61 24.49 -18.71
N PRO A 3 -30.11 23.24 -18.76
CA PRO A 3 -28.83 22.92 -18.14
C PRO A 3 -27.71 23.68 -18.86
N LEU A 4 -26.80 24.29 -18.10
CA LEU A 4 -25.55 24.82 -18.64
C LEU A 4 -24.67 23.63 -19.03
N SER A 5 -24.29 23.54 -20.30
CA SER A 5 -23.33 22.56 -20.80
C SER A 5 -21.91 23.14 -20.75
N PHE A 6 -20.98 22.43 -20.11
CA PHE A 6 -19.56 22.77 -20.13
C PHE A 6 -18.77 21.72 -20.92
N SER A 7 -17.77 22.14 -21.68
CA SER A 7 -16.84 21.23 -22.37
C SER A 7 -15.50 21.23 -21.66
N ALA A 8 -15.05 20.08 -21.18
CA ALA A 8 -13.68 19.89 -20.69
C ALA A 8 -12.75 19.58 -21.88
N THR A 9 -11.54 20.14 -21.87
CA THR A 9 -10.49 19.81 -22.84
C THR A 9 -9.44 18.92 -22.16
N THR A 10 -9.03 17.84 -22.81
CA THR A 10 -7.97 16.95 -22.33
C THR A 10 -6.62 17.54 -22.72
N ASN A 11 -5.79 17.93 -21.75
CA ASN A 11 -4.39 18.26 -22.03
C ASN A 11 -3.57 16.97 -22.04
N ASN A 12 -3.41 16.38 -23.23
CA ASN A 12 -2.34 15.42 -23.49
C ASN A 12 -1.14 16.20 -24.05
N ALA A 13 -0.25 16.66 -23.18
CA ALA A 13 1.10 17.04 -23.56
C ALA A 13 2.04 17.03 -22.35
N ASP A 14 2.88 16.00 -22.32
CA ASP A 14 4.29 16.03 -21.93
C ASP A 14 4.66 16.67 -20.58
N ASP A 15 4.73 15.85 -19.53
CA ASP A 15 5.62 16.11 -18.40
C ASP A 15 6.21 14.78 -17.90
N SER A 16 7.49 14.59 -18.15
CA SER A 16 8.27 13.38 -17.91
C SER A 16 8.80 13.27 -16.46
N THR A 17 8.11 13.85 -15.48
CA THR A 17 8.61 13.94 -14.09
C THR A 17 7.62 13.56 -13.00
N ARG A 18 6.72 12.58 -13.23
CA ARG A 18 5.89 12.03 -12.16
C ARG A 18 6.00 10.52 -12.05
N LEU A 19 6.48 10.09 -10.88
CA LEU A 19 6.51 8.72 -10.39
C LEU A 19 5.16 8.05 -10.67
N ILE A 20 5.23 7.01 -11.48
CA ILE A 20 4.12 6.15 -11.86
C ILE A 20 3.90 5.18 -10.70
N GLU A 21 2.81 5.35 -9.96
CA GLU A 21 2.07 4.22 -9.43
C GLU A 21 0.73 4.10 -10.18
N SER A 22 0.51 2.89 -10.68
CA SER A 22 -0.63 2.36 -11.43
C SER A 22 -0.69 2.64 -12.94
N ASP A 23 -0.53 1.55 -13.71
CA ASP A 23 -0.89 1.41 -15.13
C ASP A 23 -2.41 1.55 -15.41
N ARG A 24 -3.17 2.29 -14.59
CA ARG A 24 -4.62 2.47 -14.77
C ARG A 24 -5.19 3.84 -14.42
N THR A 25 -4.38 4.89 -14.34
CA THR A 25 -4.95 6.25 -14.36
C THR A 25 -5.29 6.62 -15.80
N LEU A 26 -6.54 6.35 -16.23
CA LEU A 26 -6.99 6.63 -17.59
C LEU A 26 -7.25 8.13 -17.86
N ALA A 27 -7.54 8.93 -16.81
CA ALA A 27 -7.64 10.39 -16.86
C ALA A 27 -7.85 10.99 -15.45
N THR A 28 -7.34 12.21 -15.22
CA THR A 28 -7.76 13.07 -14.09
C THR A 28 -8.66 14.16 -14.64
N LEU A 29 -9.88 14.29 -14.11
CA LEU A 29 -10.80 15.39 -14.46
C LEU A 29 -10.81 16.40 -13.30
N GLN A 30 -10.17 17.55 -13.49
CA GLN A 30 -10.23 18.65 -12.55
C GLN A 30 -11.33 19.63 -12.99
N LEU A 31 -12.23 19.96 -12.06
CA LEU A 31 -13.31 20.93 -12.26
C LEU A 31 -13.07 22.11 -11.32
N ASP A 32 -12.55 23.20 -11.86
CA ASP A 32 -12.46 24.46 -11.13
C ASP A 32 -13.78 25.22 -11.32
N LEU A 33 -14.46 25.49 -10.21
CA LEU A 33 -15.68 26.29 -10.21
C LEU A 33 -15.34 27.70 -9.72
N ASP A 34 -15.63 28.70 -10.53
CA ASP A 34 -15.42 30.12 -10.17
C ASP A 34 -16.40 30.61 -9.09
N GLU A 35 -17.49 29.86 -8.86
CA GLU A 35 -18.51 30.14 -7.85
C GLU A 35 -18.99 28.85 -7.15
N ALA A 36 -19.54 28.99 -5.94
CA ALA A 36 -20.06 27.87 -5.19
C ALA A 36 -21.19 27.14 -5.97
N PRO A 37 -21.22 25.79 -5.97
CA PRO A 37 -22.23 25.04 -6.70
C PRO A 37 -23.64 25.35 -6.17
N PRO A 38 -24.66 25.36 -7.04
CA PRO A 38 -26.03 25.64 -6.62
C PRO A 38 -26.51 24.62 -5.59
N ALA A 39 -27.43 25.02 -4.71
CA ALA A 39 -28.01 24.13 -3.68
C ALA A 39 -28.71 22.89 -4.26
N SER A 40 -29.07 22.92 -5.55
CA SER A 40 -29.61 21.80 -6.31
C SER A 40 -28.55 20.77 -6.76
N GLY A 41 -27.26 21.02 -6.54
CA GLY A 41 -26.14 20.20 -7.00
C GLY A 41 -25.70 20.49 -8.43
N VAL A 42 -24.58 19.89 -8.83
CA VAL A 42 -24.02 19.92 -10.20
C VAL A 42 -24.01 18.49 -10.75
N THR A 43 -24.49 18.30 -11.97
CA THR A 43 -24.39 17.03 -12.68
C THR A 43 -23.15 17.04 -13.57
N VAL A 44 -22.24 16.09 -13.34
CA VAL A 44 -21.04 15.88 -14.17
C VAL A 44 -21.24 14.60 -14.96
N SER A 45 -21.12 14.67 -16.29
CA SER A 45 -21.20 13.50 -17.17
C SER A 45 -19.81 13.19 -17.73
N ILE A 46 -19.29 12.00 -17.43
CA ILE A 46 -18.00 11.51 -17.92
C ILE A 46 -18.26 10.42 -18.96
N SER A 47 -17.75 10.59 -20.18
CA SER A 47 -17.79 9.55 -21.22
C SER A 47 -16.37 9.15 -21.59
N SER A 48 -15.93 7.95 -21.20
CA SER A 48 -14.66 7.37 -21.65
C SER A 48 -14.85 5.91 -22.08
N ALA A 49 -14.12 5.50 -23.10
CA ALA A 49 -14.22 4.15 -23.66
C ALA A 49 -13.75 3.05 -22.69
N GLY A 50 -12.91 3.39 -21.71
CA GLY A 50 -12.39 2.45 -20.70
C GLY A 50 -13.29 2.27 -19.46
N LEU A 51 -14.35 3.07 -19.32
CA LEU A 51 -15.31 2.99 -18.20
C LEU A 51 -16.68 2.49 -18.65
N SER A 52 -16.79 1.95 -19.87
CA SER A 52 -18.05 1.53 -20.49
C SER A 52 -18.80 0.39 -19.77
N GLU A 53 -18.14 -0.28 -18.82
CA GLU A 53 -18.75 -1.31 -17.98
C GLU A 53 -19.51 -0.74 -16.77
N PHE A 54 -19.35 0.55 -16.46
CA PHE A 54 -20.04 1.23 -15.36
C PHE A 54 -21.04 2.26 -15.90
N ASP A 55 -22.30 2.16 -15.48
CA ASP A 55 -23.32 3.19 -15.77
C ASP A 55 -23.15 4.39 -14.83
N LEU A 56 -22.20 5.25 -15.17
CA LEU A 56 -21.84 6.44 -14.40
C LEU A 56 -22.92 7.53 -14.43
N SER A 57 -24.01 7.35 -15.19
CA SER A 57 -25.17 8.26 -15.20
C SER A 57 -25.93 8.28 -13.86
N GLN A 58 -25.63 7.33 -12.97
CA GLN A 58 -26.27 7.15 -11.67
C GLN A 58 -25.55 7.85 -10.50
N LEU A 59 -24.42 8.54 -10.75
CA LEU A 59 -23.71 9.28 -9.72
C LEU A 59 -24.37 10.65 -9.49
N GLN A 60 -24.82 10.89 -8.27
CA GLN A 60 -25.32 12.19 -7.82
C GLN A 60 -24.50 12.67 -6.63
N THR A 61 -24.01 13.91 -6.70
CA THR A 61 -23.35 14.60 -5.59
C THR A 61 -24.32 15.62 -5.01
N VAL A 62 -24.69 15.45 -3.74
CA VAL A 62 -25.55 16.39 -3.00
C VAL A 62 -24.72 16.98 -1.85
N GLY A 63 -24.26 18.22 -2.00
CA GLY A 63 -23.40 18.88 -1.01
C GLY A 63 -21.95 18.36 -1.00
N ALA A 64 -21.31 18.38 0.18
CA ALA A 64 -19.93 17.92 0.42
C ALA A 64 -19.85 16.47 0.95
N ALA A 65 -20.90 15.67 0.74
CA ALA A 65 -20.95 14.28 1.19
C ALA A 65 -21.45 13.36 0.08
N ILE A 66 -20.69 12.31 -0.24
CA ILE A 66 -21.16 11.15 -0.98
C ILE A 66 -22.11 10.42 -0.04
N THR A 67 -23.40 10.66 -0.25
CA THR A 67 -24.40 9.67 0.15
C THR A 67 -24.58 8.77 -1.06
N PRO A 68 -24.07 7.52 -1.06
CA PRO A 68 -24.36 6.61 -2.15
C PRO A 68 -25.87 6.53 -2.32
N THR A 69 -26.36 6.49 -3.56
CA THR A 69 -27.79 6.23 -3.78
C THR A 69 -28.16 4.92 -3.08
N THR A 70 -29.41 4.77 -2.64
CA THR A 70 -29.88 3.51 -2.05
C THR A 70 -29.55 2.32 -2.94
N ALA A 71 -29.61 2.50 -4.26
CA ALA A 71 -29.23 1.48 -5.24
C ALA A 71 -27.75 1.09 -5.13
N LEU A 72 -26.83 2.05 -5.13
CA LEU A 72 -25.39 1.78 -5.01
C LEU A 72 -25.04 1.17 -3.63
N SER A 73 -25.64 1.69 -2.56
CA SER A 73 -25.47 1.11 -1.22
C SER A 73 -25.89 -0.37 -1.20
N ASN A 74 -27.07 -0.68 -1.73
CA ASN A 74 -27.59 -2.05 -1.76
C ASN A 74 -26.76 -2.97 -2.67
N GLN A 75 -26.24 -2.46 -3.78
CA GLN A 75 -25.34 -3.21 -4.66
C GLN A 75 -24.05 -3.57 -3.94
N LEU A 76 -23.43 -2.64 -3.21
CA LEU A 76 -22.24 -2.88 -2.42
C LEU A 76 -22.51 -3.88 -1.29
N ASP A 77 -23.61 -3.72 -0.56
CA ASP A 77 -24.01 -4.64 0.51
C ASP A 77 -24.24 -6.07 -0.02
N THR A 78 -24.92 -6.19 -1.16
CA THR A 78 -25.14 -7.49 -1.83
C THR A 78 -23.83 -8.09 -2.31
N TYR A 79 -22.96 -7.29 -2.92
CA TYR A 79 -21.67 -7.75 -3.41
C TYR A 79 -20.79 -8.26 -2.26
N LEU A 80 -20.61 -7.47 -1.20
CA LEU A 80 -19.80 -7.87 -0.04
C LEU A 80 -20.35 -9.11 0.63
N SER A 81 -21.67 -9.18 0.83
CA SER A 81 -22.31 -10.36 1.41
C SER A 81 -22.13 -11.61 0.54
N SER A 82 -22.08 -11.46 -0.79
CA SER A 82 -21.81 -12.58 -1.71
C SER A 82 -20.35 -13.07 -1.68
N ARG A 83 -19.43 -12.28 -1.12
CA ARG A 83 -18.02 -12.62 -0.97
C ARG A 83 -17.70 -13.27 0.36
N VAL A 84 -18.60 -13.19 1.34
CA VAL A 84 -18.46 -13.89 2.60
C VAL A 84 -18.67 -15.38 2.37
N THR A 85 -17.63 -16.17 2.66
CA THR A 85 -17.60 -17.63 2.52
C THR A 85 -16.94 -18.25 3.74
N GLU A 86 -16.85 -19.58 3.80
CA GLU A 86 -16.07 -20.26 4.84
C GLU A 86 -14.59 -19.86 4.85
N THR A 87 -14.03 -19.47 3.70
CA THR A 87 -12.61 -19.07 3.56
C THR A 87 -12.40 -17.56 3.58
N VAL A 88 -13.48 -16.77 3.49
CA VAL A 88 -13.46 -15.32 3.61
C VAL A 88 -14.52 -14.94 4.65
N PRO A 89 -14.19 -15.06 5.94
CA PRO A 89 -15.18 -14.98 7.01
C PRO A 89 -15.74 -13.56 7.19
N GLY A 90 -14.93 -12.54 6.89
CA GLY A 90 -15.26 -11.14 7.07
C GLY A 90 -14.53 -10.25 6.08
N ILE A 91 -15.15 -9.14 5.70
CA ILE A 91 -14.61 -8.16 4.73
C ILE A 91 -14.94 -6.75 5.22
N SER A 92 -13.96 -5.85 5.10
CA SER A 92 -14.12 -4.41 5.23
C SER A 92 -13.67 -3.72 3.94
N VAL A 93 -14.43 -2.72 3.48
CA VAL A 93 -14.11 -1.89 2.31
C VAL A 93 -14.31 -0.43 2.67
N ALA A 94 -13.32 0.40 2.35
CA ALA A 94 -13.40 1.84 2.41
C ALA A 94 -13.21 2.44 1.00
N ILE A 95 -14.01 3.46 0.68
CA ILE A 95 -13.90 4.28 -0.52
C ILE A 95 -13.82 5.72 -0.05
N THR A 96 -12.69 6.37 -0.34
CA THR A 96 -12.45 7.77 0.00
C THR A 96 -12.32 8.60 -1.26
N SER A 97 -12.89 9.81 -1.25
CA SER A 97 -12.82 10.73 -2.38
C SER A 97 -12.98 12.18 -1.91
N PRO A 98 -12.69 13.18 -2.78
CA PRO A 98 -12.92 14.59 -2.47
C PRO A 98 -14.38 14.94 -2.12
N PHE A 99 -15.33 14.06 -2.43
CA PHE A 99 -16.75 14.28 -2.19
C PHE A 99 -17.24 13.55 -0.93
N GLY A 100 -16.40 12.77 -0.25
CA GLY A 100 -16.72 12.07 0.99
C GLY A 100 -16.28 10.61 1.01
N ASP A 101 -16.52 9.98 2.15
CA ASP A 101 -16.10 8.62 2.48
C ASP A 101 -17.26 7.66 2.62
N LEU A 102 -17.04 6.42 2.18
CA LEU A 102 -17.97 5.30 2.35
C LEU A 102 -17.21 4.08 2.85
N SER A 103 -17.62 3.57 4.00
CA SER A 103 -17.13 2.30 4.55
C SER A 103 -18.27 1.28 4.61
N LYS A 104 -18.02 0.04 4.19
CA LYS A 104 -18.95 -1.08 4.27
C LYS A 104 -18.24 -2.31 4.82
N VAL A 105 -18.96 -3.13 5.58
CA VAL A 105 -18.45 -4.36 6.17
C VAL A 105 -19.47 -5.48 5.95
N SER A 106 -19.00 -6.73 5.90
CA SER A 106 -19.86 -7.91 5.89
C SER A 106 -19.13 -9.11 6.50
N GLY A 107 -19.88 -10.01 7.12
CA GLY A 107 -19.33 -11.24 7.73
C GLY A 107 -18.90 -11.06 9.19
N THR A 108 -17.97 -11.91 9.60
CA THR A 108 -17.58 -12.20 10.98
C THR A 108 -16.09 -11.96 11.17
N ALA A 109 -15.72 -11.14 12.15
CA ALA A 109 -14.33 -10.89 12.54
C ALA A 109 -13.76 -12.02 13.41
N ASN A 110 -14.60 -12.65 14.24
CA ASN A 110 -14.19 -13.77 15.09
C ASN A 110 -15.15 -14.96 14.94
N LEU A 111 -14.64 -16.06 14.38
CA LEU A 111 -15.42 -17.27 14.10
C LEU A 111 -15.81 -18.07 15.34
N GLU A 112 -15.07 -17.97 16.44
CA GLU A 112 -15.31 -18.75 17.66
C GLU A 112 -16.56 -18.28 18.41
N ASN A 113 -16.74 -16.96 18.49
CA ASN A 113 -17.86 -16.32 19.18
C ASN A 113 -18.86 -15.63 18.23
N ASN A 114 -18.62 -15.72 16.92
CA ASN A 114 -19.44 -15.12 15.86
C ASN A 114 -19.58 -13.59 15.98
N THR A 115 -18.52 -12.89 16.41
CA THR A 115 -18.48 -11.43 16.44
C THR A 115 -18.49 -10.88 15.00
N PRO A 116 -19.45 -10.00 14.64
CA PRO A 116 -19.52 -9.41 13.31
C PRO A 116 -18.31 -8.49 13.04
N VAL A 117 -17.94 -8.34 11.77
CA VAL A 117 -16.95 -7.31 11.39
C VAL A 117 -17.54 -5.93 11.62
N GLU A 118 -16.78 -5.04 12.24
CA GLU A 118 -17.08 -3.63 12.40
C GLU A 118 -16.16 -2.75 11.55
N LYS A 119 -16.63 -1.52 11.25
CA LYS A 119 -15.87 -0.58 10.40
C LYS A 119 -14.54 -0.14 11.00
N GLY A 120 -14.45 -0.18 12.33
CA GLY A 120 -13.24 0.18 13.09
C GLY A 120 -12.31 -1.00 13.34
N ASP A 121 -12.65 -2.20 12.88
CA ASP A 121 -11.79 -3.37 13.04
C ASP A 121 -10.45 -3.15 12.33
N ARG A 122 -9.39 -3.62 12.97
CA ARG A 122 -8.03 -3.56 12.45
C ARG A 122 -7.68 -4.86 11.75
N PHE A 123 -6.88 -4.76 10.70
CA PHE A 123 -6.45 -5.90 9.90
C PHE A 123 -4.94 -5.87 9.74
N GLU A 124 -4.31 -7.05 9.70
CA GLU A 124 -2.94 -7.17 9.22
C GLU A 124 -2.92 -6.88 7.71
N VAL A 125 -2.27 -5.78 7.32
CA VAL A 125 -2.28 -5.30 5.93
C VAL A 125 -1.22 -5.99 5.04
N GLY A 126 -0.39 -6.85 5.62
CA GLY A 126 0.62 -7.62 4.92
C GLY A 126 1.53 -6.75 4.05
N SER A 127 1.61 -7.07 2.75
CA SER A 127 2.53 -6.39 1.83
C SER A 127 2.22 -4.92 1.54
N ILE A 128 1.08 -4.37 2.01
CA ILE A 128 0.83 -2.92 1.99
C ILE A 128 1.88 -2.17 2.84
N THR A 129 2.47 -2.82 3.85
CA THR A 129 3.59 -2.27 4.65
C THR A 129 4.75 -1.79 3.78
N LYS A 130 4.99 -2.41 2.61
CA LYS A 130 6.04 -2.00 1.68
C LYS A 130 5.90 -0.55 1.23
N THR A 131 4.68 -0.06 1.04
CA THR A 131 4.44 1.33 0.67
C THR A 131 4.86 2.29 1.79
N PHE A 132 4.66 1.93 3.06
CA PHE A 132 5.14 2.72 4.20
C PHE A 132 6.67 2.73 4.29
N THR A 133 7.30 1.57 4.15
CA THR A 133 8.77 1.45 4.14
C THR A 133 9.40 2.23 2.97
N ALA A 134 8.86 2.06 1.75
CA ALA A 134 9.32 2.77 0.56
C ALA A 134 9.16 4.29 0.72
N THR A 135 8.01 4.75 1.23
CA THR A 135 7.76 6.18 1.47
C THR A 135 8.75 6.73 2.49
N THR A 136 9.00 6.01 3.58
CA THR A 136 9.97 6.41 4.61
C THR A 136 11.38 6.54 4.03
N LEU A 137 11.83 5.57 3.23
CA LEU A 137 13.12 5.64 2.53
C LEU A 137 13.16 6.81 1.55
N LEU A 138 12.11 7.01 0.75
CA LEU A 138 12.04 8.08 -0.24
C LEU A 138 12.02 9.48 0.41
N LYS A 139 11.47 9.62 1.61
CA LYS A 139 11.57 10.88 2.39
C LYS A 139 13.00 11.17 2.85
N LEU A 140 13.78 10.13 3.18
CA LEU A 140 15.22 10.29 3.45
C LEU A 140 15.99 10.66 2.17
N VAL A 141 15.57 10.17 1.00
CA VAL A 141 16.10 10.61 -0.30
C VAL A 141 15.76 12.07 -0.58
N GLU A 142 14.51 12.48 -0.35
CA GLU A 142 14.08 13.88 -0.47
C GLU A 142 14.87 14.81 0.46
N ALA A 143 15.19 14.35 1.68
CA ALA A 143 16.02 15.05 2.64
C ALA A 143 17.53 15.08 2.28
N GLY A 144 17.94 14.36 1.23
CA GLY A 144 19.33 14.25 0.80
C GLY A 144 20.22 13.41 1.72
N ILE A 145 19.62 12.60 2.59
CA ILE A 145 20.34 11.67 3.49
C ILE A 145 20.73 10.41 2.72
N LEU A 146 19.82 9.92 1.88
CA LEU A 146 20.02 8.77 0.99
C LEU A 146 20.01 9.20 -0.46
N THR A 147 20.55 8.37 -1.35
CA THR A 147 20.25 8.42 -2.78
C THR A 147 19.71 7.07 -3.27
N LEU A 148 18.87 7.09 -4.30
CA LEU A 148 18.36 5.86 -4.91
C LEU A 148 19.45 5.01 -5.58
N GLU A 149 20.64 5.57 -5.79
CA GLU A 149 21.80 4.88 -6.37
C GLU A 149 22.78 4.38 -5.31
N ASP A 150 22.54 4.67 -4.03
CA ASP A 150 23.32 4.08 -2.95
C ASP A 150 23.14 2.57 -2.99
N THR A 151 24.21 1.86 -2.65
CA THR A 151 24.27 0.41 -2.62
C THR A 151 24.06 -0.12 -1.20
N LEU A 152 23.78 -1.43 -1.07
CA LEU A 152 23.67 -2.04 0.26
C LEU A 152 24.97 -1.87 1.07
N THR A 153 26.13 -1.95 0.43
CA THR A 153 27.44 -1.79 1.10
C THR A 153 27.75 -0.37 1.56
N ASP A 154 27.02 0.64 1.08
CA ASP A 154 27.19 2.02 1.55
C ASP A 154 26.57 2.23 2.94
N TRP A 155 25.58 1.40 3.31
CA TRP A 155 24.75 1.61 4.51
C TRP A 155 24.76 0.45 5.49
N LEU A 156 24.85 -0.79 5.00
CA LEU A 156 24.75 -1.99 5.83
C LEU A 156 26.13 -2.53 6.22
N PRO A 157 26.28 -3.11 7.42
CA PRO A 157 27.56 -3.63 7.88
C PRO A 157 27.96 -4.91 7.15
N ALA A 158 29.27 -5.19 7.12
CA ALA A 158 29.84 -6.33 6.40
C ALA A 158 29.24 -7.70 6.79
N ASN A 159 28.84 -7.88 8.06
CA ASN A 159 28.20 -9.12 8.50
C ASN A 159 26.83 -9.39 7.85
N VAL A 160 26.20 -8.36 7.27
CA VAL A 160 24.98 -8.48 6.48
C VAL A 160 25.31 -8.58 4.99
N THR A 161 26.23 -7.76 4.49
CA THR A 161 26.50 -7.68 3.04
C THR A 161 27.37 -8.82 2.52
N ASP A 162 28.28 -9.38 3.33
CA ASP A 162 29.19 -10.44 2.90
C ASP A 162 28.48 -11.76 2.61
N SER A 163 27.30 -11.98 3.20
CA SER A 163 26.44 -13.13 2.94
C SER A 163 25.48 -12.90 1.77
N LEU A 164 25.42 -11.70 1.19
CA LEU A 164 24.49 -11.36 0.13
C LEU A 164 25.21 -11.27 -1.23
N PRO A 165 24.87 -12.17 -2.18
CA PRO A 165 25.38 -12.08 -3.54
C PRO A 165 25.11 -10.69 -4.15
N ASN A 166 26.13 -10.09 -4.75
CA ASN A 166 26.07 -8.80 -5.45
C ASN A 166 25.67 -7.60 -4.57
N ALA A 167 25.84 -7.65 -3.24
CA ALA A 167 25.45 -6.56 -2.33
C ALA A 167 26.05 -5.20 -2.69
N SER A 168 27.28 -5.17 -3.23
CA SER A 168 27.95 -3.94 -3.68
C SER A 168 27.39 -3.35 -4.98
N GLU A 169 26.47 -4.05 -5.65
CA GLU A 169 25.85 -3.64 -6.91
C GLU A 169 24.35 -3.37 -6.76
N ILE A 170 23.71 -3.95 -5.74
CA ILE A 170 22.28 -3.76 -5.47
C ILE A 170 22.04 -2.34 -4.94
N THR A 171 21.29 -1.54 -5.71
CA THR A 171 20.93 -0.18 -5.32
C THR A 171 19.62 -0.11 -4.55
N LEU A 172 19.41 0.97 -3.78
CA LEU A 172 18.14 1.20 -3.08
C LEU A 172 16.95 1.25 -4.05
N ARG A 173 17.12 1.80 -5.26
CA ARG A 173 16.10 1.76 -6.33
C ARG A 173 15.69 0.33 -6.66
N GLN A 174 16.67 -0.57 -6.78
CA GLN A 174 16.45 -1.97 -7.15
C GLN A 174 15.75 -2.77 -6.04
N LEU A 175 15.97 -2.40 -4.77
CA LEU A 175 15.18 -2.94 -3.66
C LEU A 175 13.70 -2.55 -3.81
N LEU A 176 13.43 -1.23 -3.94
CA LEU A 176 12.07 -0.69 -3.93
C LEU A 176 11.23 -1.15 -5.14
N ASN A 177 11.85 -1.45 -6.28
CA ASN A 177 11.15 -1.86 -7.49
C ASN A 177 11.26 -3.37 -7.80
N HIS A 178 11.82 -4.18 -6.88
CA HIS A 178 11.98 -5.62 -7.02
C HIS A 178 12.86 -6.07 -8.22
N THR A 179 13.91 -5.32 -8.53
CA THR A 179 14.89 -5.65 -9.59
C THR A 179 16.30 -5.96 -9.05
N SER A 180 16.45 -6.17 -7.75
CA SER A 180 17.74 -6.53 -7.11
C SER A 180 18.22 -7.95 -7.43
N GLY A 181 17.29 -8.87 -7.70
CA GLY A 181 17.59 -10.30 -7.84
C GLY A 181 17.80 -11.03 -6.52
N VAL A 182 17.64 -10.38 -5.37
CA VAL A 182 17.84 -11.01 -4.05
C VAL A 182 16.84 -12.14 -3.80
N ALA A 183 17.32 -13.25 -3.23
CA ALA A 183 16.51 -14.41 -2.90
C ALA A 183 15.36 -14.08 -1.92
N GLU A 184 14.32 -14.91 -1.91
CA GLU A 184 13.11 -14.76 -1.10
C GLU A 184 13.20 -15.62 0.18
N TYR A 185 13.11 -14.98 1.35
CA TYR A 185 13.15 -15.69 2.64
C TYR A 185 11.81 -16.37 2.96
N ASP A 186 10.67 -15.85 2.48
CA ASP A 186 9.35 -16.39 2.82
C ASP A 186 9.23 -17.86 2.40
N SER A 187 9.76 -18.23 1.22
CA SER A 187 9.74 -19.63 0.77
C SER A 187 10.51 -20.56 1.71
N ILE A 188 11.61 -20.08 2.29
CA ILE A 188 12.43 -20.84 3.24
C ILE A 188 11.65 -21.01 4.55
N LEU A 189 11.04 -19.95 5.06
CA LEU A 189 10.23 -20.01 6.27
C LEU A 189 8.98 -20.89 6.10
N ILE A 190 8.34 -20.85 4.93
CA ILE A 190 7.20 -21.71 4.61
C ILE A 190 7.63 -23.18 4.64
N GLU A 191 8.76 -23.54 4.02
CA GLU A 191 9.31 -24.90 4.06
C GLU A 191 9.64 -25.34 5.49
N GLN A 192 10.31 -24.49 6.27
CA GLN A 192 10.60 -24.78 7.67
C GLN A 192 9.31 -24.93 8.49
N GLY A 193 8.28 -24.13 8.20
CA GLY A 193 6.98 -24.15 8.88
C GLY A 193 6.18 -25.41 8.62
N GLN A 194 6.38 -26.06 7.46
CA GLN A 194 5.81 -27.38 7.20
C GLN A 194 6.38 -28.46 8.13
N GLN A 195 7.62 -28.29 8.61
CA GLN A 195 8.25 -29.19 9.57
C GLN A 195 7.99 -28.78 11.01
N ASN A 196 7.99 -27.47 11.30
CA ASN A 196 7.75 -26.91 12.62
C ASN A 196 6.97 -25.59 12.53
N PRO A 197 5.64 -25.60 12.72
CA PRO A 197 4.81 -24.40 12.65
C PRO A 197 5.18 -23.30 13.65
N LEU A 198 5.90 -23.63 14.73
CA LEU A 198 6.35 -22.64 15.72
C LEU A 198 7.35 -21.62 15.13
N VAL A 199 7.91 -21.89 13.94
CA VAL A 199 8.78 -20.95 13.23
C VAL A 199 8.08 -19.60 12.96
N PHE A 200 6.76 -19.62 12.74
CA PHE A 200 5.95 -18.43 12.49
C PHE A 200 5.61 -17.65 13.77
N LEU A 201 5.86 -18.23 14.95
CA LEU A 201 5.64 -17.60 16.25
C LEU A 201 6.93 -17.02 16.85
N ARG A 202 8.05 -17.17 16.16
CA ARG A 202 9.33 -16.64 16.61
C ARG A 202 9.37 -15.14 16.33
N ASP A 203 9.95 -14.40 17.28
CA ASP A 203 10.33 -13.02 17.07
C ASP A 203 11.63 -12.97 16.24
N TRP A 204 11.50 -12.64 14.97
CA TRP A 204 12.59 -12.65 13.99
C TRP A 204 13.24 -11.27 13.92
N GLN A 205 14.55 -11.19 14.15
CA GLN A 205 15.30 -9.97 13.87
C GLN A 205 15.65 -9.88 12.37
N PRO A 206 15.72 -8.66 11.79
CA PRO A 206 16.02 -8.48 10.36
C PRO A 206 17.28 -9.21 9.89
N GLU A 207 18.36 -9.18 10.68
CA GLU A 207 19.61 -9.86 10.36
C GLU A 207 19.46 -11.37 10.34
N GLU A 208 18.60 -11.94 11.20
CA GLU A 208 18.34 -13.37 11.22
C GLU A 208 17.56 -13.80 9.96
N ILE A 209 16.62 -12.98 9.50
CA ILE A 209 15.89 -13.22 8.25
C ILE A 209 16.82 -13.14 7.04
N VAL A 210 17.68 -12.13 6.98
CA VAL A 210 18.67 -11.99 5.91
C VAL A 210 19.68 -13.15 5.95
N ALA A 211 20.07 -13.62 7.13
CA ALA A 211 20.95 -14.78 7.26
C ALA A 211 20.34 -16.08 6.70
N LEU A 212 19.01 -16.24 6.70
CA LEU A 212 18.34 -17.41 6.09
C LEU A 212 18.63 -17.52 4.59
N ILE A 213 18.77 -16.39 3.91
CA ILE A 213 19.02 -16.37 2.46
C ILE A 213 20.50 -16.31 2.09
N GLY A 214 21.41 -16.24 3.07
CA GLY A 214 22.85 -15.98 2.84
C GLY A 214 23.59 -17.04 2.02
N GLU A 215 22.99 -18.22 1.80
CA GLU A 215 23.51 -19.25 0.90
C GLU A 215 22.61 -19.51 -0.32
N ALA A 216 21.52 -18.75 -0.48
CA ALA A 216 20.62 -18.90 -1.62
C ALA A 216 21.18 -18.19 -2.85
N ASP A 217 21.10 -18.86 -4.01
CA ASP A 217 21.44 -18.23 -5.28
C ASP A 217 20.50 -17.04 -5.55
N PRO A 218 21.03 -15.90 -6.05
CA PRO A 218 20.18 -14.81 -6.48
C PRO A 218 19.34 -15.25 -7.68
N PHE A 219 18.13 -14.71 -7.81
CA PHE A 219 17.25 -14.97 -8.96
C PHE A 219 17.89 -14.51 -10.28
N PHE A 220 18.62 -13.40 -10.24
CA PHE A 220 19.36 -12.82 -11.37
C PHE A 220 20.35 -11.75 -10.86
N ALA A 221 21.21 -11.23 -11.73
CA ALA A 221 22.08 -10.11 -11.40
C ALA A 221 21.30 -8.79 -11.27
N PRO A 222 21.73 -7.83 -10.43
CA PRO A 222 20.97 -6.62 -10.17
C PRO A 222 20.61 -5.83 -11.44
N GLY A 223 19.33 -5.53 -11.63
CA GLY A 223 18.80 -4.81 -12.80
C GLY A 223 18.51 -5.64 -14.04
N GLU A 224 18.90 -6.92 -14.07
CA GLU A 224 18.73 -7.81 -15.24
C GLU A 224 17.36 -8.50 -15.30
N GLY A 225 16.48 -8.25 -14.32
CA GLY A 225 15.16 -8.87 -14.25
C GLY A 225 14.23 -8.23 -13.22
N TRP A 226 13.03 -8.80 -13.11
CA TRP A 226 12.05 -8.44 -12.10
C TRP A 226 11.55 -9.70 -11.41
N GLN A 227 11.62 -9.73 -10.08
CA GLN A 227 11.09 -10.82 -9.25
C GLN A 227 10.75 -10.25 -7.88
N TYR A 228 9.48 -10.42 -7.49
CA TYR A 228 9.04 -10.06 -6.16
C TYR A 228 9.84 -10.84 -5.10
N SER A 229 10.38 -10.11 -4.13
CA SER A 229 11.09 -10.67 -3.00
C SER A 229 10.88 -9.77 -1.78
N ASN A 230 10.34 -10.34 -0.70
CA ASN A 230 10.10 -9.67 0.57
C ASN A 230 11.42 -9.25 1.23
N THR A 231 12.50 -9.98 1.00
CA THR A 231 13.84 -9.65 1.49
C THR A 231 14.27 -8.24 1.10
N ASN A 232 13.85 -7.76 -0.08
CA ASN A 232 14.12 -6.37 -0.49
C ASN A 232 13.66 -5.34 0.54
N PHE A 233 12.50 -5.57 1.16
CA PHE A 233 11.90 -4.62 2.09
C PHE A 233 12.39 -4.79 3.53
N ILE A 234 12.92 -5.97 3.88
CA ILE A 234 13.73 -6.13 5.09
C ILE A 234 15.02 -5.32 4.95
N LEU A 235 15.73 -5.46 3.84
CA LEU A 235 16.96 -4.70 3.57
C LEU A 235 16.71 -3.20 3.48
N ALA A 236 15.62 -2.76 2.83
CA ALA A 236 15.24 -1.35 2.79
C ALA A 236 14.95 -0.80 4.19
N GLY A 237 14.31 -1.59 5.07
CA GLY A 237 14.11 -1.26 6.47
C GLY A 237 15.44 -1.07 7.21
N MET A 238 16.35 -2.03 7.10
CA MET A 238 17.68 -1.95 7.72
C MET A 238 18.48 -0.73 7.24
N VAL A 239 18.34 -0.32 5.97
CA VAL A 239 18.98 0.90 5.45
C VAL A 239 18.39 2.15 6.10
N VAL A 240 17.07 2.22 6.26
CA VAL A 240 16.42 3.33 6.99
C VAL A 240 16.96 3.42 8.42
N GLU A 241 17.09 2.29 9.11
CA GLU A 241 17.62 2.24 10.47
C GLU A 241 19.09 2.67 10.53
N ALA A 242 19.93 2.19 9.60
CA ALA A 242 21.33 2.59 9.52
C ALA A 242 21.50 4.09 9.22
N ALA A 243 20.65 4.67 8.38
CA ALA A 243 20.73 6.07 7.98
C ALA A 243 20.24 7.05 9.05
N THR A 244 19.29 6.62 9.88
CA THR A 244 18.64 7.48 10.89
C THR A 244 19.14 7.23 12.31
N GLY A 245 19.61 6.01 12.59
CA GLY A 245 19.91 5.54 13.94
C GLY A 245 18.67 5.20 14.78
N ASN A 246 17.48 5.17 14.18
CA ASN A 246 16.21 4.85 14.82
C ASN A 246 15.58 3.61 14.19
N ASP A 247 14.72 2.91 14.92
CA ASP A 247 13.99 1.74 14.41
C ASP A 247 13.04 2.14 13.27
N LEU A 248 12.86 1.24 12.28
CA LEU A 248 11.98 1.50 11.13
C LEU A 248 10.56 1.87 11.57
N ALA A 249 10.03 1.22 12.62
CA ALA A 249 8.71 1.51 13.15
C ALA A 249 8.59 2.96 13.66
N ALA A 250 9.63 3.48 14.32
CA ALA A 250 9.66 4.85 14.81
C ALA A 250 9.74 5.86 13.66
N GLU A 251 10.51 5.53 12.61
CA GLU A 251 10.59 6.35 11.40
C GLU A 251 9.25 6.36 10.64
N VAL A 252 8.63 5.20 10.42
CA VAL A 252 7.29 5.11 9.81
C VAL A 252 6.27 5.91 10.61
N ARG A 253 6.30 5.80 11.95
CA ARG A 253 5.37 6.54 12.80
C ARG A 253 5.56 8.04 12.68
N SER A 254 6.77 8.52 12.95
CA SER A 254 7.07 9.95 13.00
C SER A 254 6.95 10.62 11.62
N GLN A 255 7.24 9.89 10.55
CA GLN A 255 7.23 10.44 9.19
C GLN A 255 5.88 10.29 8.47
N ILE A 256 5.04 9.32 8.83
CA ILE A 256 3.81 8.99 8.09
C ILE A 256 2.60 8.92 9.01
N ILE A 257 2.61 8.06 10.03
CA ILE A 257 1.41 7.77 10.84
C ILE A 257 0.96 9.00 11.62
N ASP A 258 1.86 9.64 12.37
CA ASP A 258 1.50 10.79 13.21
C ASP A 258 1.15 12.03 12.38
N PRO A 259 1.92 12.42 11.33
CA PRO A 259 1.57 13.58 10.50
C PRO A 259 0.26 13.44 9.70
N LEU A 260 -0.18 12.21 9.43
CA LEU A 260 -1.43 11.91 8.73
C LEU A 260 -2.58 11.53 9.67
N GLU A 261 -2.36 11.60 10.99
CA GLU A 261 -3.36 11.27 12.02
C GLU A 261 -3.97 9.86 11.82
N LEU A 262 -3.13 8.88 11.47
CA LEU A 262 -3.55 7.50 11.21
C LEU A 262 -3.67 6.69 12.52
N ASP A 263 -4.57 7.12 13.41
CA ASP A 263 -4.69 6.65 14.80
C ASP A 263 -4.92 5.14 14.98
N ASN A 264 -5.40 4.45 13.93
CA ASN A 264 -5.65 3.00 13.94
C ASN A 264 -4.57 2.20 13.18
N THR A 265 -3.42 2.80 12.89
CA THR A 265 -2.31 2.17 12.18
C THR A 265 -1.12 1.97 13.12
N PHE A 266 -0.62 0.74 13.17
CA PHE A 266 0.48 0.32 14.05
C PHE A 266 1.44 -0.59 13.29
N PHE A 267 2.72 -0.52 13.64
CA PHE A 267 3.74 -1.43 13.17
C PHE A 267 3.83 -2.64 14.09
N GLY A 268 3.12 -3.73 13.73
CA GLY A 268 2.77 -4.81 14.67
C GLY A 268 3.91 -5.61 15.32
N ALA A 269 5.15 -5.50 14.83
CA ALA A 269 6.32 -6.13 15.47
C ALA A 269 6.98 -5.26 16.56
N ALA A 270 6.66 -3.96 16.60
CA ALA A 270 7.41 -2.98 17.40
C ALA A 270 6.53 -2.14 18.32
N GLU A 271 5.20 -2.24 18.21
CA GLU A 271 4.27 -1.36 18.92
C GLU A 271 3.23 -2.13 19.72
N ASP A 272 2.91 -1.60 20.90
CA ASP A 272 1.75 -2.04 21.68
C ASP A 272 0.47 -1.67 20.93
N ILE A 273 -0.21 -2.67 20.39
CA ILE A 273 -1.51 -2.49 19.74
C ILE A 273 -2.58 -2.51 20.84
N PRO A 274 -3.36 -1.42 21.04
CA PRO A 274 -4.41 -1.40 22.06
C PRO A 274 -5.42 -2.53 21.86
N GLU A 275 -5.90 -3.14 22.95
CA GLU A 275 -7.01 -4.10 22.86
C GLU A 275 -8.26 -3.42 22.29
N GLY A 276 -8.97 -4.13 21.41
CA GLY A 276 -10.17 -3.66 20.72
C GLY A 276 -10.57 -4.61 19.62
#